data_AF-A0A954AAA0-F1
#
_entry.id   AF-A0A954AAA0-F1
#
_cell.length_a   1.000
_cell.length_b   1.000
_cell.length_c   1.000
_cell.angle_alpha   90.00
_cell.angle_beta   90.00
_cell.angle_gamma   90.00
#
_symmetry.space_group_name_H-M   'P 1'
#
loop_
_entity.id
_entity.type
_entity.pdbx_description
1 polymer ?
#
loop_
_entity_poly.entity_id
_entity_poly.type
_entity_poly.pdbx_seq_one_letter_code
_entity_poly.pdbx_strand_id
1 'polypeptide(L)'
;MSSIRVVALMLFVGCACPCVLASPPADFQNQLVISDLDFPMALEFLPDGTMLVAHKGGLVGRVEPGLTTLDPVPFLTIPHVDTFAARGVYDLILDPNFIVNGYVYVFYSNATVGRNRVSRFVSIDGIAVPSSEVVVWQDEPIVGDGHYGGGIAFGPDGRLYIAVGEELDGPQAQDLHRGGGKIHRVNPDGSVPTDNPFFDGTGPNVDSIWALGFRNPFRMHWDLAASRLFVGDVS
;
A
#
# COMPACT_ATOMS: atom_id res chain seq x y z
N MET A 1 68.12 -4.35 28.02
CA MET A 1 66.90 -5.14 27.75
C MET A 1 66.02 -4.33 26.82
N SER A 2 66.01 -4.65 25.53
CA SER A 2 65.24 -3.94 24.50
C SER A 2 64.01 -4.78 24.18
N SER A 3 62.79 -4.24 24.35
CA SER A 3 61.56 -4.96 24.05
C SER A 3 61.18 -4.78 22.58
N ILE A 4 61.13 -5.88 21.82
CA ILE A 4 60.58 -5.91 20.47
C ILE A 4 59.05 -5.98 20.59
N ARG A 5 58.33 -5.04 19.97
CA ARG A 5 56.88 -5.13 19.74
C ARG A 5 56.65 -5.60 18.31
N VAL A 6 56.00 -6.75 18.14
CA VAL A 6 55.53 -7.24 16.85
C VAL A 6 54.10 -6.73 16.65
N VAL A 7 53.86 -6.00 15.58
CA VAL A 7 52.51 -5.61 15.14
C VAL A 7 52.15 -6.55 13.99
N ALA A 8 51.14 -7.39 14.19
CA ALA A 8 50.58 -8.22 13.14
C ALA A 8 49.55 -7.40 12.35
N LEU A 9 49.80 -7.18 11.07
CA LEU A 9 48.86 -6.53 10.15
C LEU A 9 47.94 -7.60 9.56
N MET A 10 46.68 -7.65 10.01
CA MET A 10 45.65 -8.46 9.36
C MET A 10 45.18 -7.74 8.09
N LEU A 11 45.45 -8.32 6.92
CA LEU A 11 44.83 -7.92 5.66
C LEU A 11 43.39 -8.46 5.62
N PHE A 12 42.40 -7.57 5.66
CA PHE A 12 41.03 -7.89 5.27
C PHE A 12 40.95 -7.86 3.74
N VAL A 13 40.87 -9.04 3.11
CA VAL A 13 40.50 -9.13 1.69
C VAL A 13 38.99 -8.97 1.62
N GLY A 14 38.53 -7.76 1.31
CA GLY A 14 37.13 -7.48 1.02
C GLY A 14 36.72 -8.19 -0.27
N CYS A 15 35.93 -9.25 -0.15
CA CYS A 15 35.29 -9.89 -1.30
C CYS A 15 34.16 -8.97 -1.79
N ALA A 16 34.49 -8.04 -2.69
CA ALA A 16 33.50 -7.26 -3.41
C ALA A 16 32.78 -8.20 -4.39
N CYS A 17 31.65 -8.76 -3.97
CA CYS A 17 30.74 -9.44 -4.88
C CYS A 17 30.13 -8.37 -5.80
N PRO A 18 30.39 -8.38 -7.11
CA PRO A 18 29.81 -7.38 -8.00
C PRO A 18 28.28 -7.53 -7.93
N CYS A 19 27.60 -6.46 -7.54
CA CYS A 19 26.17 -6.35 -7.66
C CYS A 19 25.83 -6.33 -9.15
N VAL A 20 25.53 -7.50 -9.71
CA VAL A 20 24.99 -7.58 -11.06
C VAL A 20 23.57 -7.04 -10.97
N LEU A 21 23.36 -5.83 -11.48
CA LEU A 21 22.02 -5.30 -11.69
C LEU A 21 21.27 -6.31 -12.56
N ALA A 22 20.20 -6.90 -12.05
CA ALA A 22 19.36 -7.79 -12.82
C ALA A 22 18.75 -6.98 -13.98
N SER A 23 19.19 -7.24 -15.20
CA SER A 23 18.51 -6.73 -16.38
C SER A 23 17.23 -7.53 -16.60
N PRO A 24 16.14 -6.91 -17.08
CA PRO A 24 15.00 -7.66 -17.58
C PRO A 24 15.43 -8.73 -18.59
N PRO A 25 14.63 -9.79 -18.80
CA PRO A 25 14.84 -10.74 -19.88
C PRO A 25 15.06 -10.03 -21.23
N ALA A 26 15.86 -10.64 -22.12
CA ALA A 26 16.23 -10.01 -23.40
C ALA A 26 15.02 -9.72 -24.31
N ASP A 27 13.91 -10.41 -24.09
CA ASP A 27 12.63 -10.27 -24.79
C ASP A 27 11.65 -9.30 -24.10
N PHE A 28 12.02 -8.70 -22.97
CA PHE A 28 11.20 -7.68 -22.31
C PHE A 28 10.98 -6.47 -23.23
N GLN A 29 9.72 -6.10 -23.43
CA GLN A 29 9.32 -4.93 -24.22
C GLN A 29 8.56 -3.93 -23.35
N ASN A 30 8.85 -2.65 -23.54
CA ASN A 30 8.04 -1.56 -23.01
C ASN A 30 7.11 -1.05 -24.11
N GLN A 31 5.81 -1.14 -23.88
CA GLN A 31 4.79 -0.61 -24.79
C GLN A 31 3.93 0.42 -24.06
N LEU A 32 3.73 1.58 -24.69
CA LEU A 32 2.75 2.55 -24.22
C LEU A 32 1.34 2.00 -24.46
N VAL A 33 0.56 1.83 -23.39
CA VAL A 33 -0.82 1.35 -23.45
C VAL A 33 -1.82 2.52 -23.43
N ILE A 34 -1.61 3.48 -22.55
CA ILE A 34 -2.42 4.69 -22.39
C ILE A 34 -1.52 5.87 -22.01
N SER A 35 -1.84 7.06 -22.49
CA SER A 35 -1.15 8.32 -22.18
C SER A 35 -2.09 9.33 -21.52
N ASP A 36 -1.55 10.50 -21.18
CA ASP A 36 -2.34 11.67 -20.74
C ASP A 36 -3.16 11.44 -19.46
N LEU A 37 -2.63 10.60 -18.57
CA LEU A 37 -3.17 10.35 -17.23
C LEU A 37 -2.71 11.42 -16.24
N ASP A 38 -3.62 11.84 -15.36
CA ASP A 38 -3.35 12.84 -14.32
C ASP A 38 -2.86 12.19 -13.00
N PHE A 39 -1.54 12.13 -12.81
CA PHE A 39 -0.91 11.48 -11.64
C PHE A 39 -1.50 10.08 -11.35
N PRO A 40 -1.33 9.10 -12.25
CA PRO A 40 -1.79 7.73 -12.02
C PRO A 40 -1.00 7.09 -10.86
N MET A 41 -1.72 6.51 -9.91
CA MET A 41 -1.19 5.97 -8.65
C MET A 41 -1.23 4.44 -8.62
N ALA A 42 -2.36 3.86 -9.02
CA ALA A 42 -2.58 2.42 -9.03
C ALA A 42 -3.35 1.94 -10.25
N LEU A 43 -3.16 0.66 -10.57
CA LEU A 43 -3.81 -0.06 -11.65
C LEU A 43 -4.38 -1.36 -11.09
N GLU A 44 -5.60 -1.70 -11.51
CA GLU A 44 -6.26 -2.95 -11.16
C GLU A 44 -7.14 -3.41 -12.33
N PHE A 45 -7.36 -4.71 -12.49
CA PHE A 45 -8.20 -5.25 -13.56
C PHE A 45 -9.50 -5.82 -13.00
N LEU A 46 -10.62 -5.42 -13.59
CA LEU A 46 -11.89 -6.09 -13.38
C LEU A 46 -11.88 -7.49 -14.04
N PRO A 47 -12.74 -8.43 -13.59
CA PRO A 47 -12.80 -9.78 -14.16
C PRO A 47 -13.11 -9.84 -15.65
N ASP A 48 -13.74 -8.81 -16.22
CA ASP A 48 -14.01 -8.69 -17.66
C ASP A 48 -12.83 -8.15 -18.48
N GLY A 49 -11.72 -7.82 -17.81
CA GLY A 49 -10.50 -7.28 -18.42
C GLY A 49 -10.45 -5.75 -18.46
N THR A 50 -11.47 -5.04 -17.97
CA THR A 50 -11.44 -3.58 -17.87
C THR A 50 -10.33 -3.15 -16.93
N MET A 51 -9.44 -2.28 -17.40
CA MET A 51 -8.37 -1.72 -16.59
C MET A 51 -8.88 -0.49 -15.83
N LEU A 52 -8.74 -0.52 -14.51
CA LEU A 52 -8.99 0.62 -13.64
C LEU A 52 -7.69 1.40 -13.45
N VAL A 53 -7.79 2.73 -13.52
CA VAL A 53 -6.66 3.64 -13.30
C VAL A 53 -7.03 4.61 -12.18
N ALA A 54 -6.46 4.42 -10.99
CA ALA A 54 -6.65 5.32 -9.87
C ALA A 54 -5.73 6.52 -10.01
N HIS A 55 -6.30 7.72 -10.01
CA HIS A 55 -5.59 8.98 -10.09
C HIS A 55 -5.47 9.60 -8.70
N LYS A 56 -4.38 10.32 -8.43
CA LYS A 56 -4.09 10.96 -7.14
C LYS A 56 -5.27 11.76 -6.60
N GLY A 57 -6.01 12.43 -7.48
CA GLY A 57 -7.15 13.30 -7.13
C GLY A 57 -8.47 12.60 -6.78
N GLY A 58 -8.54 11.27 -6.79
CA GLY A 58 -9.76 10.53 -6.44
C GLY A 58 -10.60 10.03 -7.62
N LEU A 59 -10.21 10.36 -8.85
CA LEU A 59 -10.81 9.77 -10.05
C LEU A 59 -10.25 8.36 -10.28
N VAL A 60 -11.13 7.37 -10.39
CA VAL A 60 -10.78 6.03 -10.88
C VAL A 60 -11.36 5.89 -12.29
N GLY A 61 -10.48 6.03 -13.28
CA GLY A 61 -10.83 5.89 -14.68
C GLY A 61 -10.94 4.42 -15.10
N ARG A 62 -11.59 4.18 -16.25
CA ARG A 62 -11.73 2.86 -16.88
C ARG A 62 -11.10 2.86 -18.25
N VAL A 63 -10.51 1.75 -18.66
CA VAL A 63 -10.09 1.50 -20.04
C VAL A 63 -10.61 0.12 -20.41
N GLU A 64 -11.52 0.08 -21.38
CA GLU A 64 -12.10 -1.17 -21.86
C GLU A 64 -11.04 -2.04 -22.57
N PRO A 65 -11.17 -3.38 -22.54
CA PRO A 65 -10.24 -4.29 -23.20
C PRO A 65 -9.97 -3.90 -24.66
N GLY A 66 -8.70 -3.70 -25.00
CA GLY A 66 -8.26 -3.36 -26.36
C GLY A 66 -8.35 -1.87 -26.72
N LEU A 67 -8.86 -1.02 -25.82
CA LEU A 67 -8.82 0.42 -25.97
C LEU A 67 -7.57 1.02 -25.33
N THR A 68 -7.25 2.26 -25.72
CA THR A 68 -6.06 2.99 -25.26
C THR A 68 -6.43 4.37 -24.69
N THR A 69 -7.70 4.58 -24.38
CA THR A 69 -8.26 5.85 -23.88
C THR A 69 -9.18 5.58 -22.72
N LEU A 70 -9.28 6.53 -21.80
CA LEU A 70 -10.24 6.46 -20.70
C LEU A 70 -11.68 6.48 -21.23
N ASP A 71 -12.55 5.68 -20.61
CA ASP A 71 -14.00 5.80 -20.77
C ASP A 71 -14.47 7.16 -20.23
N PRO A 72 -15.40 7.85 -20.92
CA PRO A 72 -16.00 9.09 -20.42
C PRO A 72 -16.68 8.95 -19.05
N VAL A 73 -17.14 7.75 -18.69
CA VAL A 73 -17.75 7.42 -17.40
C VAL A 73 -16.71 6.74 -16.51
N PRO A 74 -16.30 7.37 -15.39
CA PRO A 74 -15.35 6.75 -14.48
C PRO A 74 -15.95 5.56 -13.74
N PHE A 75 -15.08 4.68 -13.26
CA PHE A 75 -15.47 3.60 -12.34
C PHE A 75 -15.93 4.16 -10.99
N LEU A 76 -15.19 5.13 -10.45
CA LEU A 76 -15.44 5.76 -9.16
C LEU A 76 -14.89 7.18 -9.17
N THR A 77 -15.59 8.10 -8.50
CA THR A 77 -15.02 9.39 -8.09
C THR A 77 -15.15 9.52 -6.58
N ILE A 78 -14.02 9.57 -5.90
CA ILE A 78 -13.94 9.66 -4.44
C ILE A 78 -14.02 11.14 -4.03
N PRO A 79 -15.03 11.55 -3.25
CA PRO A 79 -15.11 12.93 -2.79
C PRO A 79 -14.08 13.20 -1.69
N HIS A 80 -13.67 14.46 -1.56
CA HIS A 80 -12.83 14.96 -0.45
C HIS A 80 -11.47 14.24 -0.30
N VAL A 81 -10.82 13.88 -1.40
CA VAL A 81 -9.43 13.43 -1.38
C VAL A 81 -8.52 14.63 -1.07
N ASP A 82 -7.62 14.48 -0.10
CA ASP A 82 -6.56 15.45 0.16
C ASP A 82 -5.42 15.21 -0.84
N THR A 83 -5.09 16.22 -1.63
CA THR A 83 -4.04 16.15 -2.64
C THR A 83 -2.80 16.97 -2.27
N PHE A 84 -2.71 17.45 -1.03
CA PHE A 84 -1.55 18.19 -0.55
C PHE A 84 -0.29 17.30 -0.53
N ALA A 85 0.83 17.81 -1.08
CA ALA A 85 2.10 17.08 -1.16
C ALA A 85 1.91 15.65 -1.73
N ALA A 86 2.40 14.62 -1.04
CA ALA A 86 2.27 13.22 -1.45
C ALA A 86 0.90 12.60 -1.15
N ARG A 87 -0.05 13.34 -0.56
CA ARG A 87 -1.41 12.86 -0.27
C ARG A 87 -2.24 12.65 -1.53
N GLY A 88 -3.15 11.70 -1.47
CA GLY A 88 -4.07 11.40 -2.55
C GLY A 88 -4.68 10.02 -2.40
N VAL A 89 -5.08 9.43 -3.52
CA VAL A 89 -5.26 7.98 -3.63
C VAL A 89 -3.89 7.32 -3.77
N TYR A 90 -3.68 6.20 -3.09
CA TYR A 90 -2.42 5.45 -3.18
C TYR A 90 -2.60 4.13 -3.91
N ASP A 91 -3.64 3.38 -3.55
CA ASP A 91 -3.83 2.01 -4.01
C ASP A 91 -5.32 1.63 -4.08
N LEU A 92 -5.64 0.68 -4.95
CA LEU A 92 -6.98 0.16 -5.19
C LEU A 92 -6.88 -1.34 -5.47
N ILE A 93 -7.64 -2.14 -4.74
CA ILE A 93 -7.71 -3.59 -4.94
C ILE A 93 -9.16 -4.09 -4.92
N LEU A 94 -9.39 -5.20 -5.61
CA LEU A 94 -10.66 -5.91 -5.55
C LEU A 94 -10.70 -6.87 -4.36
N ASP A 95 -11.89 -7.08 -3.80
CA ASP A 95 -12.14 -8.18 -2.86
C ASP A 95 -11.88 -9.54 -3.54
N PRO A 96 -11.34 -10.56 -2.84
CA PRO A 96 -11.15 -11.88 -3.42
C PRO A 96 -12.45 -12.52 -3.95
N ASN A 97 -13.61 -12.11 -3.43
CA ASN A 97 -14.94 -12.52 -3.87
C ASN A 97 -15.66 -11.42 -4.68
N PHE A 98 -14.92 -10.52 -5.35
CA PHE A 98 -15.47 -9.39 -6.11
C PHE A 98 -16.61 -9.78 -7.07
N ILE A 99 -16.50 -10.91 -7.76
CA ILE A 99 -17.54 -11.38 -8.70
C ILE A 99 -18.91 -11.55 -8.01
N VAL A 100 -18.91 -11.84 -6.71
CA VAL A 100 -20.12 -12.07 -5.91
C VAL A 100 -20.58 -10.80 -5.19
N ASN A 101 -19.65 -10.03 -4.60
CA ASN A 101 -19.98 -8.91 -3.71
C ASN A 101 -19.76 -7.51 -4.32
N GLY A 102 -19.01 -7.40 -5.42
CA GLY A 102 -18.64 -6.13 -6.03
C GLY A 102 -17.73 -5.26 -5.18
N TYR A 103 -17.08 -5.77 -4.14
CA TYR A 103 -16.35 -4.95 -3.18
C TYR A 103 -14.99 -4.50 -3.70
N VAL A 104 -14.75 -3.19 -3.67
CA VAL A 104 -13.47 -2.57 -4.01
C VAL A 104 -12.97 -1.77 -2.82
N TYR A 105 -11.67 -1.89 -2.53
CA TYR A 105 -11.01 -1.22 -1.41
C TYR A 105 -10.06 -0.16 -1.96
N VAL A 106 -10.07 1.04 -1.37
CA VAL A 106 -9.20 2.14 -1.79
C VAL A 106 -8.50 2.73 -0.57
N PHE A 107 -7.18 2.84 -0.63
CA PHE A 107 -6.38 3.63 0.32
C PHE A 107 -6.29 5.06 -0.19
N TYR A 108 -6.74 6.03 0.60
CA TYR A 108 -6.52 7.44 0.31
C TYR A 108 -6.44 8.34 1.55
N SER A 109 -5.87 9.53 1.39
CA SER A 109 -5.92 10.61 2.38
C SER A 109 -7.22 11.40 2.25
N ASN A 110 -8.00 11.50 3.33
CA ASN A 110 -9.26 12.25 3.34
C ASN A 110 -9.08 13.68 3.86
N ALA A 111 -9.49 14.68 3.08
CA ALA A 111 -9.35 16.10 3.39
C ALA A 111 -10.28 16.60 4.50
N THR A 112 -11.44 15.95 4.71
CA THR A 112 -12.40 16.37 5.73
C THR A 112 -11.94 15.99 7.13
N VAL A 113 -11.40 14.78 7.30
CA VAL A 113 -10.94 14.29 8.61
C VAL A 113 -9.43 14.43 8.81
N GLY A 114 -8.66 14.72 7.76
CA GLY A 114 -7.20 14.86 7.81
C GLY A 114 -6.52 13.55 8.19
N ARG A 115 -7.00 12.42 7.64
CA ARG A 115 -6.54 11.06 7.98
C ARG A 115 -6.35 10.21 6.74
N ASN A 116 -5.35 9.34 6.77
CA ASN A 116 -5.25 8.22 5.86
C ASN A 116 -6.31 7.18 6.22
N ARG A 117 -6.94 6.57 5.21
CA ARG A 117 -7.94 5.54 5.42
C ARG A 117 -8.00 4.55 4.27
N VAL A 118 -8.53 3.38 4.59
CA VAL A 118 -9.00 2.41 3.62
C VAL A 118 -10.51 2.36 3.69
N SER A 119 -11.16 2.68 2.58
CA SER A 119 -12.61 2.57 2.44
C SER A 119 -12.97 1.48 1.44
N ARG A 120 -14.08 0.78 1.70
CA ARG A 120 -14.72 -0.15 0.80
C ARG A 120 -15.91 0.50 0.10
N PHE A 121 -16.04 0.27 -1.20
CA PHE A 121 -17.20 0.64 -2.00
C PHE A 121 -17.79 -0.60 -2.68
N VAL A 122 -19.01 -0.49 -3.16
CA VAL A 122 -19.72 -1.55 -3.91
C VAL A 122 -19.81 -1.16 -5.37
N SER A 123 -19.33 -2.05 -6.23
CA SER A 123 -19.50 -2.01 -7.68
C SER A 123 -20.78 -2.72 -8.09
N ILE A 124 -21.56 -2.05 -8.94
CA ILE A 124 -22.78 -2.56 -9.56
C ILE A 124 -22.62 -2.31 -11.06
N ASP A 125 -22.73 -3.36 -11.87
CA ASP A 125 -22.64 -3.29 -13.34
C ASP A 125 -21.37 -2.56 -13.83
N GLY A 126 -20.23 -2.82 -13.19
CA GLY A 126 -18.93 -2.27 -13.56
C GLY A 126 -18.69 -0.81 -13.13
N ILE A 127 -19.53 -0.27 -12.23
CA ILE A 127 -19.38 1.08 -11.68
C ILE A 127 -19.51 1.04 -10.16
N ALA A 128 -18.57 1.63 -9.43
CA ALA A 128 -18.64 1.75 -7.98
C ALA A 128 -19.53 2.91 -7.54
N VAL A 129 -20.38 2.66 -6.54
CA VAL A 129 -21.32 3.64 -5.99
C VAL A 129 -20.63 4.43 -4.88
N PRO A 130 -20.34 5.74 -5.02
CA PRO A 130 -19.62 6.50 -3.99
C PRO A 130 -20.34 6.53 -2.64
N SER A 131 -21.67 6.56 -2.63
CA SER A 131 -22.48 6.57 -1.39
C SER A 131 -22.52 5.24 -0.65
N SER A 132 -21.93 4.18 -1.21
CA SER A 132 -21.81 2.87 -0.55
C SER A 132 -20.60 2.76 0.38
N GLU A 133 -19.86 3.87 0.56
CA GLU A 133 -18.62 3.91 1.34
C GLU A 133 -18.80 3.31 2.74
N VAL A 134 -17.92 2.37 3.07
CA VAL A 134 -17.68 1.90 4.43
C VAL A 134 -16.21 2.11 4.74
N VAL A 135 -15.90 2.88 5.78
CA VAL A 135 -14.53 3.03 6.29
C VAL A 135 -14.13 1.74 7.00
N VAL A 136 -13.16 1.01 6.44
CA VAL A 136 -12.69 -0.29 6.92
C VAL A 136 -11.55 -0.11 7.92
N TRP A 137 -10.69 0.88 7.68
CA TRP A 137 -9.60 1.24 8.56
C TRP A 137 -9.33 2.73 8.41
N GLN A 138 -8.93 3.38 9.50
CA GLN A 138 -8.58 4.80 9.50
C GLN A 138 -7.49 5.06 10.52
N ASP A 139 -6.48 5.81 10.09
CA ASP A 139 -5.33 6.16 10.91
C ASP A 139 -5.65 7.27 11.93
N GLU A 140 -4.68 7.59 12.78
CA GLU A 140 -4.59 8.84 13.55
C GLU A 140 -4.58 10.09 12.63
N PRO A 141 -4.87 11.30 13.14
CA PRO A 141 -4.72 12.52 12.36
C PRO A 141 -3.31 12.62 11.79
N ILE A 142 -3.21 12.95 10.50
CA ILE A 142 -1.93 13.09 9.81
C ILE A 142 -1.08 14.16 10.52
N VAL A 143 0.16 13.82 10.85
CA VAL A 143 1.09 14.69 11.57
C VAL A 143 2.24 15.23 10.71
N GLY A 144 2.43 14.69 9.50
CA GLY A 144 3.50 15.07 8.59
C GLY A 144 3.07 15.33 7.15
N ASP A 145 4.04 15.76 6.35
CA ASP A 145 3.85 16.13 4.93
C ASP A 145 4.35 15.07 3.94
N GLY A 146 4.82 13.93 4.42
CA GLY A 146 5.29 12.81 3.61
C GLY A 146 5.26 11.48 4.39
N HIS A 147 5.73 10.42 3.75
CA HIS A 147 5.82 9.07 4.33
C HIS A 147 4.49 8.47 4.79
N TYR A 148 3.51 8.44 3.90
CA TYR A 148 2.17 7.93 4.22
C TYR A 148 2.02 6.41 3.97
N GLY A 149 2.99 5.77 3.32
CA GLY A 149 2.83 4.41 2.82
C GLY A 149 1.81 4.35 1.68
N GLY A 150 0.86 3.42 1.74
CA GLY A 150 -0.30 3.42 0.85
C GLY A 150 -0.74 2.09 0.27
N GLY A 151 0.10 1.04 0.36
CA GLY A 151 -0.17 -0.25 -0.25
C GLY A 151 -1.21 -1.06 0.53
N ILE A 152 -2.12 -1.71 -0.18
CA ILE A 152 -3.10 -2.64 0.41
C ILE A 152 -3.08 -3.98 -0.32
N ALA A 153 -3.26 -5.07 0.42
CA ALA A 153 -3.33 -6.40 -0.18
C ALA A 153 -4.12 -7.38 0.70
N PHE A 154 -4.85 -8.29 0.06
CA PHE A 154 -5.43 -9.43 0.76
C PHE A 154 -4.39 -10.54 0.93
N GLY A 155 -4.26 -11.04 2.16
CA GLY A 155 -3.40 -12.18 2.48
C GLY A 155 -4.10 -13.52 2.22
N PRO A 156 -3.35 -14.63 2.27
CA PRO A 156 -3.89 -15.99 2.10
C PRO A 156 -4.86 -16.40 3.23
N ASP A 157 -4.86 -15.67 4.34
CA ASP A 157 -5.78 -15.81 5.47
C ASP A 157 -7.10 -15.04 5.27
N GLY A 158 -7.29 -14.39 4.13
CA GLY A 158 -8.48 -13.59 3.80
C GLY A 158 -8.56 -12.26 4.55
N ARG A 159 -7.45 -11.82 5.18
CA ARG A 159 -7.37 -10.54 5.88
C ARG A 159 -6.81 -9.46 4.97
N LEU A 160 -7.18 -8.21 5.25
CA LEU A 160 -6.68 -7.03 4.56
C LEU A 160 -5.44 -6.51 5.29
N TYR A 161 -4.34 -6.40 4.56
CA TYR A 161 -3.10 -5.80 5.03
C TYR A 161 -2.95 -4.39 4.49
N ILE A 162 -2.45 -3.47 5.32
CA ILE A 162 -2.38 -2.04 5.02
C ILE A 162 -1.00 -1.53 5.41
N ALA A 163 -0.27 -0.93 4.47
CA ALA A 163 1.06 -0.39 4.68
C ALA A 163 1.00 1.12 4.97
N VAL A 164 1.51 1.52 6.15
CA VAL A 164 1.41 2.90 6.66
C VAL A 164 2.81 3.37 7.06
N GLY A 165 3.23 4.53 6.55
CA GLY A 165 4.53 5.11 6.88
C GLY A 165 4.52 5.89 8.20
N GLU A 166 5.69 6.32 8.68
CA GLU A 166 5.84 7.00 9.98
C GLU A 166 5.57 8.51 9.93
N GLU A 167 5.10 9.02 8.79
CA GLU A 167 4.70 10.41 8.62
C GLU A 167 5.76 11.45 9.00
N LEU A 168 7.05 11.16 8.72
CA LEU A 168 8.22 11.96 9.12
C LEU A 168 8.49 12.04 10.63
N ASP A 169 7.83 11.19 11.42
CA ASP A 169 8.04 11.02 12.86
C ASP A 169 8.60 9.62 13.17
N GLY A 170 9.90 9.45 12.90
CA GLY A 170 10.60 8.16 13.00
C GLY A 170 10.37 7.36 14.29
N PRO A 171 10.30 7.98 15.48
CA PRO A 171 9.91 7.30 16.72
C PRO A 171 8.60 6.51 16.63
N GLN A 172 7.62 6.95 15.84
CA GLN A 172 6.34 6.23 15.68
C GLN A 172 6.54 4.82 15.15
N ALA A 173 7.53 4.59 14.27
CA ALA A 173 7.78 3.27 13.69
C ALA A 173 8.03 2.19 14.74
N GLN A 174 8.52 2.57 15.93
CA GLN A 174 8.77 1.67 17.07
C GLN A 174 7.71 1.73 18.18
N ASP A 175 6.82 2.72 18.14
CA ASP A 175 5.77 2.91 19.15
C ASP A 175 4.52 2.09 18.80
N LEU A 176 4.14 1.17 19.69
CA LEU A 176 2.93 0.34 19.53
C LEU A 176 1.64 1.10 19.80
N HIS A 177 1.70 2.28 20.42
CA HIS A 177 0.54 3.13 20.68
C HIS A 177 0.21 4.05 19.50
N ARG A 178 0.96 3.96 18.39
CA ARG A 178 0.88 4.83 17.22
C ARG A 178 0.72 4.02 15.94
N GLY A 179 -0.09 4.54 15.00
CA GLY A 179 -0.37 3.90 13.71
C GLY A 179 0.79 3.97 12.71
N GLY A 180 1.66 4.97 12.82
CA GLY A 180 2.72 5.22 11.84
C GLY A 180 3.84 4.17 11.81
N GLY A 181 4.34 3.86 10.61
CA GLY A 181 5.50 2.99 10.37
C GLY A 181 5.21 1.51 10.56
N LYS A 182 4.02 1.07 10.14
CA LYS A 182 3.44 -0.26 10.41
C LYS A 182 2.95 -0.94 9.14
N ILE A 183 2.85 -2.26 9.22
CA ILE A 183 1.84 -3.02 8.45
C ILE A 183 0.70 -3.33 9.42
N HIS A 184 -0.52 -2.93 9.07
CA HIS A 184 -1.73 -3.31 9.78
C HIS A 184 -2.37 -4.54 9.14
N ARG A 185 -3.13 -5.30 9.92
CA ARG A 185 -3.96 -6.42 9.48
C ARG A 185 -5.36 -6.29 10.09
N VAL A 186 -6.37 -6.21 9.24
CA VAL A 186 -7.79 -6.11 9.61
C VAL A 186 -8.63 -7.12 8.84
N ASN A 187 -9.85 -7.38 9.32
CA ASN A 187 -10.84 -8.13 8.56
C ASN A 187 -11.41 -7.30 7.40
N PRO A 188 -11.96 -7.92 6.35
CA PRO A 188 -12.58 -7.19 5.24
C PRO A 188 -13.73 -6.25 5.65
N ASP A 189 -14.33 -6.47 6.82
CA ASP A 189 -15.37 -5.63 7.42
C ASP A 189 -14.82 -4.53 8.35
N GLY A 190 -13.50 -4.48 8.55
CA GLY A 190 -12.80 -3.51 9.40
C GLY A 190 -12.61 -3.94 10.85
N SER A 191 -13.18 -5.08 11.27
CA SER A 191 -12.93 -5.61 12.61
C SER A 191 -11.48 -6.09 12.75
N VAL A 192 -10.90 -5.97 13.94
CA VAL A 192 -9.51 -6.34 14.19
C VAL A 192 -9.40 -7.81 14.60
N PRO A 193 -8.57 -8.63 13.93
CA PRO A 193 -8.30 -10.00 14.35
C PRO A 193 -7.63 -10.06 15.73
N THR A 194 -8.17 -10.87 16.65
CA THR A 194 -7.63 -11.01 18.02
C THR A 194 -6.32 -11.79 18.08
N ASP A 195 -5.92 -12.41 16.97
CA ASP A 195 -4.67 -13.13 16.78
C ASP A 195 -3.59 -12.27 16.07
N ASN A 196 -3.77 -10.95 16.04
CA ASN A 196 -2.67 -10.03 15.74
C ASN A 196 -1.59 -10.09 16.83
N PRO A 197 -0.29 -9.98 16.48
CA PRO A 197 0.82 -10.23 17.39
C PRO A 197 0.96 -9.21 18.52
N PHE A 198 0.36 -8.03 18.36
CA PHE A 198 0.37 -6.96 19.36
C PHE A 198 -1.01 -6.65 19.93
N PHE A 199 -2.00 -7.52 19.66
CA PHE A 199 -3.35 -7.36 20.19
C PHE A 199 -3.35 -7.43 21.72
N ASP A 200 -3.89 -6.39 22.38
CA ASP A 200 -4.07 -6.33 23.83
C ASP A 200 -5.49 -5.88 24.25
N GLY A 201 -6.35 -5.58 23.27
CA GLY A 201 -7.78 -5.35 23.44
C GLY A 201 -8.10 -3.99 24.08
N THR A 202 -8.02 -3.90 25.41
CA THR A 202 -8.23 -2.63 26.12
C THR A 202 -6.91 -2.01 26.60
N GLY A 203 -5.78 -2.58 26.20
CA GLY A 203 -4.49 -2.01 26.48
C GLY A 203 -4.18 -0.84 25.55
N PRO A 204 -2.97 -0.29 25.63
CA PRO A 204 -2.60 0.91 24.90
C PRO A 204 -2.16 0.63 23.45
N ASN A 205 -2.00 -0.64 23.03
CA ASN A 205 -1.53 -0.94 21.68
C ASN A 205 -2.59 -0.61 20.62
N VAL A 206 -2.12 -0.24 19.44
CA VAL A 206 -2.96 -0.27 18.24
C VAL A 206 -3.12 -1.73 17.82
N ASP A 207 -4.24 -2.34 18.18
CA ASP A 207 -4.52 -3.76 17.99
C ASP A 207 -4.42 -4.26 16.54
N SER A 208 -4.53 -3.36 15.55
CA SER A 208 -4.41 -3.72 14.13
C SER A 208 -2.97 -3.93 13.67
N ILE A 209 -1.95 -3.62 14.49
CA ILE A 209 -0.54 -3.79 14.10
C ILE A 209 -0.22 -5.27 13.88
N TRP A 210 0.33 -5.56 12.69
CA TRP A 210 0.87 -6.87 12.32
C TRP A 210 2.39 -6.89 12.29
N ALA A 211 3.01 -5.83 11.78
CA ALA A 211 4.45 -5.63 11.79
C ALA A 211 4.77 -4.14 11.97
N LEU A 212 5.97 -3.83 12.46
CA LEU A 212 6.42 -2.47 12.75
C LEU A 212 7.87 -2.24 12.32
N GLY A 213 8.29 -0.97 12.34
CA GLY A 213 9.66 -0.56 12.02
C GLY A 213 9.87 -0.10 10.58
N PHE A 214 8.80 0.26 9.88
CA PHE A 214 8.88 0.78 8.51
C PHE A 214 9.00 2.30 8.49
N ARG A 215 9.68 2.84 7.48
CA ARG A 215 9.75 4.29 7.27
C ARG A 215 8.61 4.78 6.38
N ASN A 216 8.55 4.28 5.15
CA ASN A 216 7.55 4.63 4.16
C ASN A 216 7.25 3.40 3.26
N PRO A 217 6.53 2.39 3.79
CA PRO A 217 6.22 1.17 3.07
C PRO A 217 5.15 1.47 2.01
N PHE A 218 5.55 1.60 0.76
CA PHE A 218 4.67 2.12 -0.30
C PHE A 218 3.87 1.01 -0.97
N ARG A 219 4.52 0.08 -1.68
CA ARG A 219 3.82 -1.05 -2.35
C ARG A 219 3.99 -2.34 -1.57
N MET A 220 2.95 -3.16 -1.61
CA MET A 220 2.90 -4.45 -0.94
C MET A 220 2.33 -5.51 -1.88
N HIS A 221 2.89 -6.73 -1.83
CA HIS A 221 2.43 -7.83 -2.65
C HIS A 221 2.54 -9.16 -1.91
N TRP A 222 1.48 -9.97 -1.99
CA TRP A 222 1.48 -11.35 -1.52
C TRP A 222 1.85 -12.31 -2.66
N ASP A 223 2.96 -13.00 -2.51
CA ASP A 223 3.16 -14.28 -3.20
C ASP A 223 2.32 -15.33 -2.47
N LEU A 224 1.10 -15.54 -2.97
CA LEU A 224 0.14 -16.49 -2.39
C LEU A 224 0.64 -17.93 -2.45
N ALA A 225 1.41 -18.30 -3.49
CA ALA A 225 1.94 -19.65 -3.64
C ALA A 225 3.00 -19.97 -2.58
N ALA A 226 3.86 -18.99 -2.27
CA ALA A 226 4.87 -19.13 -1.22
C ALA A 226 4.38 -18.70 0.17
N SER A 227 3.18 -18.12 0.28
CA SER A 227 2.66 -17.47 1.49
C SER A 227 3.63 -16.43 2.06
N ARG A 228 4.16 -15.56 1.18
CA ARG A 228 5.15 -14.53 1.53
C ARG A 228 4.65 -13.15 1.18
N LEU A 229 4.79 -12.23 2.14
CA LEU A 229 4.54 -10.82 1.93
C LEU A 229 5.84 -10.10 1.56
N PHE A 230 5.82 -9.38 0.46
CA PHE A 230 6.88 -8.45 0.06
C PHE A 230 6.39 -7.03 0.28
N VAL A 231 7.21 -6.22 0.95
CA VAL A 231 6.94 -4.81 1.23
C VAL A 231 8.10 -3.99 0.68
N GLY A 232 7.79 -3.05 -0.21
CA GLY A 232 8.75 -2.06 -0.68
C GLY A 232 8.78 -0.86 0.25
N ASP A 233 9.81 -0.75 1.08
CA ASP A 233 10.03 0.37 1.99
C ASP A 233 11.07 1.35 1.43
N VAL A 234 10.81 2.65 1.57
CA VAL A 234 11.77 3.71 1.22
C VAL A 234 12.46 4.16 2.50
N SER A 235 13.61 3.55 2.79
CA SER A 235 14.48 3.81 3.95
C SER A 235 15.39 5.01 3.77
#